data_AF-A0A1Y3TEX8-F1
#
_entry.id   AF-A0A1Y3TEX8-F1
#
_cell.length_a   1.000
_cell.length_b   1.000
_cell.length_c   1.000
_cell.angle_alpha   90.00
_cell.angle_beta   90.00
_cell.angle_gamma   90.00
#
_symmetry.space_group_name_H-M   'P 1'
#
loop_
_entity.id
_entity.type
_entity.pdbx_description
1 polymer ?
#
loop_
_entity_poly.entity_id
_entity_poly.type
_entity_poly.pdbx_seq_one_letter_code
_entity_poly.pdbx_strand_id
1 'polypeptide(L)'
;MLADVVSGGEAIEGLEGIVIPSLSGEVTVDLKIPAGLQKEGRVYTMLHYSGGKASALETTGTKDTVSFKTASFSPYALAYKDAAGSSAPAADGNAAPKTGDGTGAAGAMGMMLLAAAVSAVLYSRKQQKI
;
A
#
# COMPACT_ATOMS: atom_id res chain seq x y z
N MET A 1 15.42 11.88 5.58
CA MET A 1 16.68 11.11 5.45
C MET A 1 17.64 11.99 4.68
N LEU A 2 18.87 12.11 5.18
CA LEU A 2 19.94 12.83 4.47
C LEU A 2 20.80 11.78 3.77
N ALA A 3 21.26 12.08 2.55
CA ALA A 3 22.14 11.22 1.79
C ALA A 3 23.27 12.05 1.17
N ASP A 4 24.43 11.42 1.07
CA ASP A 4 25.59 12.00 0.42
C ASP A 4 25.74 11.37 -0.97
N VAL A 5 26.07 12.19 -1.96
CA VAL A 5 26.47 11.68 -3.26
C VAL A 5 27.93 11.27 -3.17
N VAL A 6 28.22 9.99 -3.44
CA VAL A 6 29.58 9.43 -3.38
C VAL A 6 30.12 9.08 -4.76
N SER A 7 31.40 9.38 -4.98
CA SER A 7 32.17 8.98 -6.17
C SER A 7 33.49 8.37 -5.72
N GLY A 8 33.79 7.15 -6.17
CA GLY A 8 34.99 6.44 -5.73
C GLY A 8 35.00 6.09 -4.23
N GLY A 9 33.85 6.15 -3.55
CA GLY A 9 33.72 5.90 -2.11
C GLY A 9 33.84 7.15 -1.23
N GLU A 10 34.20 8.29 -1.79
CA GLU A 10 34.29 9.58 -1.09
C GLU A 10 33.04 10.43 -1.40
N ALA A 11 32.58 11.20 -0.42
CA ALA A 11 31.49 12.16 -0.60
C ALA A 11 31.96 13.32 -1.48
N ILE A 12 31.09 13.79 -2.37
CA ILE A 12 31.38 14.93 -3.23
C ILE A 12 31.09 16.21 -2.44
N GLU A 13 32.11 17.07 -2.34
CA GLU A 13 32.02 18.36 -1.66
C GLU A 13 30.86 19.21 -2.22
N GLY A 14 29.97 19.67 -1.34
CA GLY A 14 28.79 20.47 -1.69
C GLY A 14 27.57 19.65 -2.13
N LEU A 15 27.68 18.32 -2.14
CA LEU A 15 26.57 17.37 -2.36
C LEU A 15 26.37 16.42 -1.17
N GLU A 16 26.85 16.81 0.02
CA GLU A 16 26.55 16.13 1.27
C GLU A 16 25.22 16.60 1.87
N GLY A 17 24.61 15.75 2.70
CA GLY A 17 23.44 16.13 3.49
C GLY A 17 22.21 16.45 2.63
N ILE A 18 22.09 15.86 1.44
CA ILE A 18 20.94 16.09 0.57
C ILE A 18 19.71 15.48 1.21
N VAL A 19 18.70 16.31 1.46
CA VAL A 19 17.38 15.87 1.88
C VAL A 19 16.76 15.17 0.67
N ILE A 20 16.70 13.83 0.68
CA ILE A 20 15.98 13.06 -0.36
C ILE A 20 14.68 12.49 0.22
N PRO A 21 13.62 13.30 0.45
CA PRO A 21 12.31 12.78 0.81
C PRO A 21 11.49 12.40 -0.42
N SER A 22 11.84 12.96 -1.58
CA SER A 22 11.06 12.91 -2.80
C SER A 22 11.91 13.00 -4.05
N LEU A 23 11.41 12.42 -5.13
CA LEU A 23 11.94 12.49 -6.48
C LEU A 23 11.38 13.73 -7.19
N SER A 24 12.15 14.31 -8.11
CA SER A 24 11.71 15.45 -8.93
C SER A 24 10.59 15.10 -9.93
N GLY A 25 10.29 13.81 -10.08
CA GLY A 25 9.17 13.29 -10.85
C GLY A 25 8.76 11.91 -10.35
N GLU A 26 7.59 11.46 -10.79
CA GLU A 26 7.16 10.08 -10.51
C GLU A 26 8.03 9.08 -11.25
N VAL A 27 8.37 8.00 -10.56
CA VAL A 27 8.93 6.79 -11.17
C VAL A 27 7.92 5.67 -11.11
N THR A 28 7.96 4.80 -12.10
CA THR A 28 7.23 3.53 -12.08
C THR A 28 8.12 2.48 -11.42
N VAL A 29 7.56 1.75 -10.46
CA VAL A 29 8.22 0.63 -9.80
C VAL A 29 7.47 -0.65 -10.15
N ASP A 30 8.19 -1.60 -10.73
CA ASP A 30 7.70 -2.94 -11.02
C ASP A 30 8.22 -3.93 -9.98
N LEU A 31 7.31 -4.44 -9.15
CA LEU A 31 7.60 -5.41 -8.11
C LEU A 31 7.18 -6.79 -8.57
N LYS A 32 8.14 -7.71 -8.69
CA LYS A 32 7.82 -9.12 -8.92
C LYS A 32 7.22 -9.72 -7.64
N ILE A 33 6.04 -10.31 -7.76
CA ILE A 33 5.33 -10.95 -6.67
C ILE A 33 6.06 -12.26 -6.32
N PRO A 34 6.50 -12.46 -5.07
CA PRO A 34 7.09 -13.73 -4.64
C PRO A 34 6.19 -14.92 -4.95
N ALA A 35 6.76 -16.03 -5.46
CA ALA A 35 6.00 -17.18 -5.94
C ALA A 35 5.00 -17.73 -4.89
N GLY A 36 5.38 -17.75 -3.61
CA GLY A 36 4.50 -18.20 -2.51
C GLY A 36 3.30 -17.29 -2.22
N LEU A 37 3.30 -16.06 -2.74
CA LEU A 37 2.18 -15.12 -2.63
C LEU A 37 1.26 -15.17 -3.86
N GLN A 38 1.69 -15.80 -4.96
CA GLN A 38 0.93 -15.87 -6.20
C GLN A 38 -0.25 -16.85 -6.08
N LYS A 39 -1.47 -16.37 -6.33
CA LYS A 39 -2.70 -17.19 -6.34
C LYS A 39 -3.68 -16.70 -7.40
N GLU A 40 -4.41 -17.60 -8.03
CA GLU A 40 -5.46 -17.25 -9.00
C GLU A 40 -6.63 -16.54 -8.30
N GLY A 41 -7.19 -15.51 -8.94
CA GLY A 41 -8.27 -14.69 -8.38
C GLY A 41 -7.86 -13.77 -7.22
N ARG A 42 -6.57 -13.73 -6.87
CA ARG A 42 -6.02 -12.79 -5.88
C ARG A 42 -5.80 -11.42 -6.52
N VAL A 43 -6.25 -10.38 -5.84
CA VAL A 43 -6.03 -8.99 -6.25
C VAL A 43 -5.00 -8.36 -5.32
N TYR A 44 -3.95 -7.80 -5.89
CA TYR A 44 -2.86 -7.15 -5.15
C TYR A 44 -3.05 -5.63 -5.11
N THR A 45 -2.53 -5.02 -4.05
CA THR A 45 -2.54 -3.56 -3.88
C THR A 45 -1.28 -3.15 -3.15
N MET A 46 -0.63 -2.08 -3.62
CA MET A 46 0.48 -1.48 -2.91
C MET A 46 -0.04 -0.47 -1.90
N LEU A 47 0.48 -0.56 -0.68
CA LEU A 47 0.25 0.43 0.37
C LEU A 47 1.48 1.30 0.51
N HIS A 48 1.29 2.60 0.58
CA HIS A 48 2.31 3.59 0.90
C HIS A 48 2.15 4.02 2.36
N TYR A 49 3.22 3.91 3.15
CA TYR A 49 3.20 4.40 4.52
C TYR A 49 3.93 5.74 4.62
N SER A 50 3.18 6.79 4.93
CA SER A 50 3.73 8.14 5.10
C SER A 50 2.95 8.88 6.18
N GLY A 51 3.65 9.71 6.96
CA GLY A 51 3.02 10.54 8.00
C GLY A 51 2.22 9.75 9.05
N GLY A 52 2.66 8.52 9.37
CA GLY A 52 2.00 7.67 10.36
C GLY A 52 0.75 6.93 9.86
N LYS A 53 0.48 6.94 8.55
CA LYS A 53 -0.72 6.34 7.96
C LYS A 53 -0.38 5.55 6.71
N ALA A 54 -1.11 4.45 6.49
CA ALA A 54 -1.05 3.69 5.25
C ALA A 54 -2.18 4.14 4.30
N SER A 55 -1.84 4.39 3.04
CA SER A 55 -2.79 4.66 1.95
C SER A 55 -2.58 3.67 0.81
N ALA A 56 -3.67 3.27 0.16
CA ALA A 56 -3.57 2.44 -1.05
C ALA A 56 -3.13 3.30 -2.23
N LEU A 57 -2.18 2.78 -3.01
CA LEU A 57 -1.76 3.36 -4.27
C LEU A 57 -2.57 2.79 -5.43
N GLU A 58 -2.77 3.61 -6.46
CA GLU A 58 -3.19 3.08 -7.76
C GLU A 58 -2.15 2.08 -8.23
N THR A 59 -2.61 0.85 -8.41
CA THR A 59 -1.76 -0.30 -8.66
C THR A 59 -2.32 -1.05 -9.85
N THR A 60 -1.48 -1.29 -10.86
CA THR A 60 -1.81 -2.20 -11.95
C THR A 60 -1.07 -3.52 -11.71
N GLY A 61 -1.77 -4.64 -11.81
CA GLY A 61 -1.21 -5.95 -11.48
C GLY A 61 -1.45 -6.97 -12.60
N THR A 62 -0.42 -7.74 -12.90
CA THR A 62 -0.53 -9.01 -13.60
C THR A 62 -0.55 -10.15 -12.58
N LYS A 63 -0.49 -11.41 -13.04
CA LYS A 63 -0.40 -12.59 -12.17
C LYS A 63 0.86 -12.60 -11.30
N ASP A 64 1.96 -12.03 -11.77
CA ASP A 64 3.29 -12.19 -11.20
C ASP A 64 4.03 -10.88 -10.90
N THR A 65 3.47 -9.74 -11.31
CA THR A 65 4.10 -8.43 -11.19
C THR A 65 3.06 -7.40 -10.80
N VAL A 66 3.46 -6.48 -9.93
CA VAL A 66 2.69 -5.32 -9.51
C VAL A 66 3.45 -4.06 -9.88
N SER A 67 2.78 -3.15 -10.58
CA SER A 67 3.32 -1.87 -11.00
C SER A 67 2.58 -0.73 -10.28
N PHE A 68 3.34 0.23 -9.77
CA PHE A 68 2.80 1.43 -9.14
C PHE A 68 3.74 2.61 -9.39
N LYS A 69 3.19 3.83 -9.25
CA LYS A 69 3.98 5.06 -9.35
C LYS A 69 4.26 5.64 -7.98
N THR A 70 5.43 6.24 -7.82
CA THR A 70 5.75 7.03 -6.64
C THR A 70 6.75 8.14 -6.95
N ALA A 71 6.64 9.24 -6.22
CA ALA A 71 7.63 10.31 -6.19
C ALA A 71 8.30 10.43 -4.82
N SER A 72 8.21 9.41 -3.94
CA SER A 72 8.75 9.49 -2.59
C SER A 72 9.53 8.26 -2.16
N PHE A 73 10.57 8.46 -1.37
CA PHE A 73 11.26 7.37 -0.68
C PHE A 73 10.56 7.11 0.63
N SER A 74 9.82 6.01 0.70
CA SER A 74 8.96 5.66 1.83
C SER A 74 8.85 4.14 1.96
N PRO A 75 8.41 3.62 3.11
CA PRO A 75 8.04 2.23 3.22
C PRO A 75 6.81 1.93 2.36
N TYR A 76 6.89 0.83 1.61
CA TYR A 76 5.79 0.29 0.82
C TYR A 76 5.50 -1.15 1.25
N ALA A 77 4.23 -1.54 1.26
CA ALA A 77 3.81 -2.90 1.58
C ALA A 77 2.94 -3.47 0.47
N LEU A 78 3.22 -4.72 0.08
CA LEU A 78 2.36 -5.49 -0.81
C LEU A 78 1.24 -6.13 0.02
N ALA A 79 -0.01 -5.77 -0.26
CA ALA A 79 -1.20 -6.37 0.32
C ALA A 79 -1.99 -7.15 -0.75
N TYR A 80 -2.86 -8.05 -0.30
CA TYR A 80 -3.74 -8.78 -1.21
C TYR A 80 -5.11 -9.09 -0.60
N LYS A 81 -6.09 -9.27 -1.48
CA LYS A 81 -7.38 -9.90 -1.17
C LYS A 81 -7.59 -11.12 -2.06
N ASP A 82 -8.09 -12.19 -1.47
CA ASP A 82 -8.60 -13.33 -2.22
C ASP A 82 -10.04 -13.03 -2.64
N ALA A 83 -10.46 -13.52 -3.81
CA ALA A 83 -11.88 -13.63 -4.10
C ALA A 83 -12.55 -14.40 -2.97
N ALA A 84 -13.72 -13.94 -2.53
CA ALA A 84 -14.54 -14.70 -1.59
C ALA A 84 -14.80 -16.07 -2.22
N GLY A 85 -14.11 -17.09 -1.73
CA GLY A 85 -14.38 -18.45 -2.14
C GLY A 85 -15.84 -18.74 -1.81
N SER A 86 -16.56 -19.36 -2.74
CA SER A 86 -17.80 -20.05 -2.43
C SER A 86 -17.47 -21.11 -1.37
N SER A 87 -17.56 -20.70 -0.12
CA SER A 87 -17.45 -21.55 1.05
C SER A 87 -18.87 -21.59 1.59
N ALA A 88 -19.38 -22.80 1.78
CA ALA A 88 -20.61 -23.03 2.54
C ALA A 88 -20.59 -22.17 3.82
N PRO A 89 -21.74 -21.67 4.28
CA PRO A 89 -21.79 -20.59 5.27
C PRO A 89 -21.09 -21.02 6.55
N ALA A 90 -19.91 -20.45 6.79
CA ALA A 90 -19.33 -20.37 8.12
C ALA A 90 -19.67 -18.99 8.66
N ALA A 91 -20.34 -18.98 9.80
CA ALA A 91 -20.89 -17.82 10.48
C ALA A 91 -19.85 -16.71 10.71
N ASP A 92 -20.36 -15.48 10.70
CA ASP A 92 -19.81 -14.25 11.28
C ASP A 92 -18.29 -14.05 11.16
N GLY A 93 -17.84 -13.23 10.20
CA GLY A 93 -16.41 -12.96 10.08
C GLY A 93 -16.03 -11.79 9.19
N ASN A 94 -15.93 -10.62 9.81
CA ASN A 94 -15.20 -9.45 9.32
C ASN A 94 -13.72 -9.82 9.05
N ALA A 95 -13.41 -10.36 7.87
CA ALA A 95 -12.06 -10.81 7.51
C ALA A 95 -11.17 -9.62 7.12
N ALA A 96 -10.21 -9.29 7.99
CA ALA A 96 -9.19 -8.27 7.76
C ALA A 96 -8.19 -8.69 6.65
N PRO A 97 -7.56 -7.72 5.95
CA PRO A 97 -6.50 -8.00 4.98
C PRO A 97 -5.27 -8.64 5.65
N LYS A 98 -4.61 -9.57 4.96
CA LYS A 98 -3.42 -10.28 5.45
C LYS A 98 -2.12 -9.66 4.90
N THR A 99 -1.13 -9.48 5.77
CA THR A 99 0.26 -9.17 5.41
C THR A 99 1.10 -10.46 5.32
N GLY A 100 2.21 -10.41 4.58
CA GLY A 100 3.03 -11.58 4.21
C GLY A 100 3.95 -12.15 5.29
N ASP A 101 3.78 -11.74 6.54
CA ASP A 101 4.50 -12.24 7.70
C ASP A 101 3.85 -13.54 8.20
N GLY A 102 4.26 -14.65 7.59
CA GLY A 102 3.90 -16.00 8.04
C GLY A 102 4.58 -16.35 9.35
N THR A 103 4.09 -15.87 10.49
CA THR A 103 4.30 -16.53 11.78
C THR A 103 2.96 -16.61 12.49
N GLY A 104 2.44 -17.83 12.63
CA GLY A 104 1.21 -18.08 13.34
C GLY A 104 1.30 -17.61 14.79
N ALA A 105 0.64 -16.51 15.10
CA ALA A 105 0.14 -16.22 16.42
C ALA A 105 -1.36 -15.96 16.25
N ALA A 106 -2.14 -17.02 16.43
CA ALA A 106 -3.54 -16.88 16.75
C ALA A 106 -3.66 -15.98 18.00
N GLY A 107 -4.33 -14.85 17.86
CA GLY A 107 -4.90 -14.09 18.97
C GLY A 107 -3.92 -13.21 19.76
N ALA A 108 -3.66 -12.00 19.28
CA ALA A 108 -3.49 -10.83 20.15
C ALA A 108 -3.56 -9.54 19.34
N MET A 109 -4.34 -8.58 19.84
CA MET A 109 -4.34 -7.16 19.46
C MET A 109 -5.06 -6.78 18.15
N GLY A 110 -6.39 -6.74 18.22
CA GLY A 110 -7.14 -5.79 17.40
C GLY A 110 -6.91 -4.36 17.91
N MET A 111 -6.31 -3.50 17.09
CA MET A 111 -6.54 -2.05 17.13
C MET A 111 -5.86 -1.34 15.94
N MET A 112 -6.62 -1.04 14.88
CA MET A 112 -6.59 0.25 14.17
C MET A 112 -7.64 0.23 13.05
N LEU A 113 -8.84 0.75 13.36
CA LEU A 113 -9.86 1.07 12.36
C LEU A 113 -9.46 2.35 11.61
N LEU A 114 -9.04 2.25 10.35
CA LEU A 114 -9.02 3.37 9.41
C LEU A 114 -10.33 3.37 8.62
N ALA A 115 -11.34 4.07 9.15
CA ALA A 115 -12.53 4.43 8.40
C ALA A 115 -12.18 5.59 7.45
N ALA A 116 -12.03 5.31 6.17
CA ALA A 116 -12.16 6.33 5.13
C ALA A 116 -13.57 6.20 4.55
N ALA A 117 -14.48 7.05 5.05
CA ALA A 117 -15.83 7.18 4.53
C ALA A 117 -15.77 7.66 3.08
N VAL A 118 -16.31 6.87 2.14
CA VAL A 118 -16.64 7.33 0.79
C VAL A 118 -17.92 8.17 0.91
N SER A 119 -17.77 9.44 1.30
CA SER A 119 -18.84 10.44 1.26
C SER A 119 -18.74 11.23 -0.04
N ALA A 120 -19.27 10.71 -1.14
CA ALA A 120 -19.36 11.50 -2.38
C ALA A 120 -20.45 11.05 -3.37
N VAL A 121 -21.61 10.55 -2.92
CA VAL A 121 -22.83 10.61 -3.73
C VAL A 121 -24.01 10.78 -2.76
N LEU A 122 -24.92 11.72 -3.07
CA LEU A 122 -26.06 12.20 -2.25
C LEU A 122 -25.81 13.44 -1.38
N TYR A 123 -25.12 14.44 -1.91
CA TYR A 123 -25.34 15.83 -1.48
C TYR A 123 -25.54 16.73 -2.69
N SER A 124 -26.75 16.73 -3.25
CA SER A 124 -27.33 17.86 -4.01
C SER A 124 -28.74 17.53 -4.50
N ARG A 125 -29.74 17.60 -3.61
CA ARG A 125 -31.08 18.15 -3.92
C ARG A 125 -31.71 18.70 -2.64
N LYS A 126 -31.05 19.71 -2.07
CA LYS A 126 -31.63 20.60 -1.06
C LYS A 126 -32.47 21.65 -1.80
N GLN A 127 -33.72 21.33 -2.09
CA GLN A 127 -34.77 22.32 -2.38
C GLN A 127 -36.09 21.76 -1.83
N GLN A 128 -36.30 21.90 -0.52
CA GLN A 128 -37.63 21.92 0.09
C GLN A 128 -37.54 22.57 1.49
N LYS A 129 -37.57 23.89 1.47
CA LYS A 129 -38.27 24.79 2.40
C LYS A 129 -39.01 25.72 1.43
N ILE A 130 -40.32 25.85 1.42
CA ILE A 130 -41.29 26.10 2.51
C ILE A 130 -42.53 25.23 2.28
#